data_AF-A0AAU5SAR3-F1
#
_entry.id   AF-A0AAU5SAR3-F1
#
_cell.length_a   1.000
_cell.length_b   1.000
_cell.length_c   1.000
_cell.angle_alpha   90.00
_cell.angle_beta   90.00
_cell.angle_gamma   90.00
#
_symmetry.space_group_name_H-M   'P 1'
#
loop_
_entity.id
_entity.type
_entity.pdbx_description
1 polymer ?
#
loop_
_entity_poly.entity_id
_entity_poly.type
_entity_poly.pdbx_seq_one_letter_code
_entity_poly.pdbx_strand_id
1 'polypeptide(L)'
;MPLKPMSRTRTSVGRRTAPRRARPASALLTAVAAALLAAAAAGPATARAVDPAPPPPVPTPQQTAQARPAGEQASEVLSHAHCVLTLHRADAPTARCGAAADTREARSGTLLMTWYTGAAYTGGATDIRSDAGRCDAGGVGVFGISDSLGRSWDHAVSSFRDYGGCAVVEGWDGAGYRGETRVWVGDQPYLGADWDNRISSLVVHG
;
A
#
# COMPACT_ATOMS: atom_id res chain seq x y z
N MET A 1 -45.85 -37.38 -23.36
CA MET A 1 -45.54 -36.11 -24.07
C MET A 1 -44.09 -36.18 -24.54
N PRO A 2 -43.80 -36.18 -25.85
CA PRO A 2 -42.44 -36.36 -26.35
C PRO A 2 -41.65 -35.03 -26.33
N LEU A 3 -40.43 -35.08 -25.79
CA LEU A 3 -39.50 -33.95 -25.73
C LEU A 3 -38.80 -33.75 -27.08
N LYS A 4 -38.86 -32.52 -27.57
CA LYS A 4 -38.28 -32.05 -28.84
C LYS A 4 -36.76 -31.84 -28.67
N PRO A 5 -35.90 -32.39 -29.55
CA PRO A 5 -34.47 -32.13 -29.49
C PRO A 5 -34.15 -30.74 -30.07
N MET A 6 -33.46 -29.91 -29.29
CA MET A 6 -32.89 -28.63 -29.76
C MET A 6 -31.46 -28.84 -30.26
N SER A 7 -31.28 -28.65 -31.57
CA SER A 7 -30.00 -28.65 -32.27
C SER A 7 -29.11 -27.49 -31.78
N ARG A 8 -27.88 -27.82 -31.36
CA ARG A 8 -26.84 -26.84 -31.04
C ARG A 8 -26.06 -26.48 -32.30
N THR A 9 -26.26 -25.27 -32.80
CA THR A 9 -25.43 -24.67 -33.85
C THR A 9 -24.12 -24.19 -33.23
N ARG A 10 -23.00 -24.87 -33.55
CA ARG A 10 -21.64 -24.39 -33.26
C ARG A 10 -21.27 -23.34 -34.29
N THR A 11 -21.14 -22.08 -33.87
CA THR A 11 -20.53 -21.03 -34.68
C THR A 11 -19.07 -20.90 -34.29
N SER A 12 -18.18 -21.50 -35.08
CA SER A 12 -16.74 -21.24 -35.01
C SER A 12 -16.42 -19.94 -35.75
N VAL A 13 -15.91 -18.92 -35.06
CA VAL A 13 -15.42 -17.69 -35.71
C VAL A 13 -13.96 -17.45 -35.35
N GLY A 14 -13.11 -17.82 -36.31
CA GLY A 14 -11.95 -17.06 -36.79
C GLY A 14 -10.98 -16.44 -35.78
N ARG A 15 -9.88 -17.15 -35.50
CA ARG A 15 -8.59 -16.54 -35.16
C ARG A 15 -8.14 -15.65 -36.33
N ARG A 16 -8.08 -14.32 -36.12
CA ARG A 16 -7.32 -13.42 -36.97
C ARG A 16 -6.01 -13.08 -36.30
N THR A 17 -4.96 -13.73 -36.77
CA THR A 17 -3.55 -13.42 -36.49
C THR A 17 -3.20 -12.14 -37.24
N ALA A 18 -2.95 -11.03 -36.53
CA ALA A 18 -2.41 -9.82 -37.13
C ALA A 18 -0.87 -9.84 -37.11
N PRO A 19 -0.20 -9.41 -38.19
CA PRO A 19 1.26 -9.43 -38.27
C PRO A 19 1.92 -8.33 -37.43
N ARG A 20 3.00 -8.74 -36.74
CA ARG A 20 4.01 -7.88 -36.08
C ARG A 20 4.48 -6.77 -37.02
N ARG A 21 4.25 -5.51 -36.65
CA ARG A 21 5.00 -4.37 -37.19
C ARG A 21 6.21 -4.13 -36.30
N ALA A 22 7.38 -4.53 -36.79
CA ALA A 22 8.66 -4.04 -36.31
C ALA A 22 8.71 -2.51 -36.49
N ARG A 23 9.06 -1.78 -35.43
CA ARG A 23 9.44 -0.36 -35.54
C ARG A 23 10.95 -0.23 -35.37
N PRO A 24 11.60 0.60 -36.20
CA PRO A 24 13.05 0.73 -36.26
C PRO A 24 13.61 1.45 -35.05
N ALA A 25 14.84 1.07 -34.72
CA ALA A 25 15.74 1.76 -33.82
C ALA A 25 15.88 3.25 -34.21
N SER A 26 15.88 4.12 -33.21
CA SER A 26 16.40 5.48 -33.34
C SER A 26 17.33 5.72 -32.17
N ALA A 27 18.62 5.71 -32.50
CA ALA A 27 19.69 6.19 -31.66
C ALA A 27 19.54 7.70 -31.48
N LEU A 28 19.76 8.18 -30.27
CA LEU A 28 20.18 9.55 -30.02
C LEU A 28 21.17 9.52 -28.86
N LEU A 29 22.45 9.69 -29.23
CA LEU A 29 23.52 10.11 -28.35
C LEU A 29 23.23 11.54 -27.90
N THR A 30 23.35 11.79 -26.59
CA THR A 30 23.84 13.08 -26.09
C THR A 30 24.71 12.83 -24.87
N ALA A 31 26.01 12.98 -25.09
CA ALA A 31 27.01 13.14 -24.04
C ALA A 31 26.85 14.54 -23.43
N VAL A 32 26.89 14.64 -22.10
CA VAL A 32 27.28 15.88 -21.42
C VAL A 32 28.32 15.54 -20.36
N ALA A 33 29.38 16.32 -20.41
CA ALA A 33 30.65 16.17 -19.74
C ALA A 33 30.64 16.71 -18.30
N ALA A 34 31.47 16.05 -17.48
CA ALA A 34 32.51 16.57 -16.59
C ALA A 34 32.26 17.73 -15.59
N ALA A 35 33.01 17.57 -14.49
CA ALA A 35 33.42 18.55 -13.46
C ALA A 35 32.39 18.79 -12.34
N LEU A 36 32.73 18.70 -11.05
CA LEU A 36 33.93 19.16 -10.38
C LEU A 36 34.33 18.25 -9.20
N LEU A 37 35.63 17.97 -9.09
CA LEU A 37 36.26 17.67 -7.80
C LEU A 37 36.22 18.94 -6.94
N ALA A 38 35.79 18.80 -5.70
CA ALA A 38 36.16 19.72 -4.62
C ALA A 38 36.60 18.87 -3.42
N ALA A 39 37.91 18.67 -3.32
CA ALA A 39 38.56 18.20 -2.11
C ALA A 39 38.65 19.37 -1.13
N ALA A 40 37.93 19.28 -0.01
CA ALA A 40 38.15 20.14 1.15
C ALA A 40 38.75 19.28 2.27
N ALA A 41 40.07 19.32 2.37
CA ALA A 41 40.80 18.86 3.55
C ALA A 41 40.73 19.96 4.62
N ALA A 42 40.15 19.67 5.77
CA ALA A 42 40.25 20.49 6.97
C ALA A 42 40.53 19.56 8.18
N GLY A 43 41.50 19.95 9.00
CA GLY A 43 42.27 19.09 9.90
C GLY A 43 41.53 18.46 11.08
N PRO A 44 42.23 17.59 11.84
CA PRO A 44 41.69 17.00 13.06
C PRO A 44 41.69 18.04 14.18
N ALA A 45 40.50 18.51 14.58
CA ALA A 45 40.32 19.21 15.84
C ALA A 45 40.24 18.17 16.96
N THR A 46 41.26 18.07 17.79
CA THR A 46 41.22 17.31 19.05
C THR A 46 40.29 18.01 20.03
N ALA A 47 39.00 17.68 19.96
CA ALA A 47 38.05 18.04 21.01
C ALA A 47 38.37 17.22 22.26
N ARG A 48 38.62 17.89 23.38
CA ARG A 48 38.68 17.24 24.69
C ARG A 48 37.28 16.71 25.00
N ALA A 49 37.18 15.41 25.28
CA ALA A 49 35.98 14.80 25.82
C ALA A 49 35.68 15.44 27.18
N VAL A 50 34.66 16.31 27.20
CA VAL A 50 33.95 16.68 28.41
C VAL A 50 32.99 15.53 28.68
N ASP A 51 33.06 14.95 29.88
CA ASP A 51 32.09 13.94 30.30
C ASP A 51 30.67 14.47 30.10
N PRO A 52 29.81 13.77 29.33
CA PRO A 52 28.43 14.18 29.17
C PRO A 52 27.74 14.09 30.53
N ALA A 53 27.27 15.24 31.01
CA ALA A 53 26.33 15.28 32.11
C ALA A 53 25.15 14.34 31.78
N PRO A 54 24.67 13.55 32.74
CA PRO A 54 23.53 12.65 32.52
C PRO A 54 22.37 13.49 31.97
N PRO A 55 21.74 13.05 30.86
CA PRO A 55 20.61 13.77 30.30
C PRO A 55 19.54 13.89 31.39
N PRO A 56 18.90 15.06 31.54
CA PRO A 56 17.71 15.15 32.38
C PRO A 56 16.71 14.10 31.88
N PRO A 57 15.94 13.46 32.77
CA PRO A 57 14.94 12.49 32.38
C PRO A 57 14.05 13.13 31.30
N VAL A 58 14.12 12.59 30.09
CA VAL A 58 13.26 13.01 28.99
C VAL A 58 11.84 12.80 29.49
N PRO A 59 10.99 13.84 29.57
CA PRO A 59 9.60 13.65 29.90
C PRO A 59 9.05 12.71 28.83
N THR A 60 8.66 11.51 29.25
CA THR A 60 7.88 10.59 28.42
C THR A 60 6.75 11.43 27.83
N PRO A 61 6.61 11.53 26.49
CA PRO A 61 5.43 12.15 25.94
C PRO A 61 4.25 11.35 26.48
N GLN A 62 3.56 11.93 27.45
CA GLN A 62 2.24 11.48 27.83
C GLN A 62 1.44 11.65 26.55
N GLN A 63 1.24 10.53 25.86
CA GLN A 63 0.17 10.37 24.90
C GLN A 63 -1.08 10.73 25.67
N THR A 64 -1.46 12.00 25.63
CA THR A 64 -2.82 12.42 25.85
C THR A 64 -3.59 11.70 24.76
N ALA A 65 -4.12 10.53 25.12
CA ALA A 65 -5.24 9.93 24.45
C ALA A 65 -6.28 11.05 24.38
N GLN A 66 -6.30 11.76 23.25
CA GLN A 66 -7.31 12.77 22.99
C GLN A 66 -8.62 12.00 23.05
N ALA A 67 -9.40 12.31 24.10
CA ALA A 67 -10.72 11.77 24.27
C ALA A 67 -11.50 12.10 22.99
N ARG A 68 -11.82 11.04 22.24
CA ARG A 68 -12.60 11.11 21.01
C ARG A 68 -13.91 11.83 21.35
N PRO A 69 -14.27 12.94 20.67
CA PRO A 69 -15.54 13.59 20.93
C PRO A 69 -16.68 12.59 20.67
N ALA A 70 -17.62 12.56 21.61
CA ALA A 70 -18.78 11.69 21.63
C ALA A 70 -19.70 11.98 20.42
N GLY A 71 -19.36 11.37 19.30
CA GLY A 71 -20.18 11.15 18.11
C GLY A 71 -19.96 9.71 17.65
N GLU A 72 -19.86 8.82 18.62
CA GLU A 72 -19.59 7.39 18.48
C GLU A 72 -20.80 6.76 17.80
N GLN A 73 -20.78 6.72 16.47
CA GLN A 73 -21.49 5.64 15.78
C GLN A 73 -20.97 4.37 16.43
N ALA A 74 -21.86 3.68 17.15
CA ALA A 74 -21.56 2.40 17.76
C ALA A 74 -20.89 1.57 16.66
N SER A 75 -19.57 1.45 16.74
CA SER A 75 -18.82 0.49 15.97
C SER A 75 -19.35 -0.83 16.47
N GLU A 76 -20.33 -1.38 15.76
CA GLU A 76 -20.47 -2.81 15.70
C GLU A 76 -19.04 -3.32 15.61
N VAL A 77 -18.61 -4.08 16.61
CA VAL A 77 -17.28 -4.71 16.61
C VAL A 77 -17.36 -5.76 15.52
N LEU A 78 -17.35 -5.29 14.27
CA LEU A 78 -17.10 -6.07 13.09
C LEU A 78 -15.71 -6.59 13.36
N SER A 79 -15.61 -7.87 13.73
CA SER A 79 -14.32 -8.51 13.79
C SER A 79 -13.79 -8.49 12.36
N HIS A 80 -12.94 -7.54 12.03
CA HIS A 80 -12.26 -7.54 10.74
C HIS A 80 -11.42 -8.80 10.69
N ALA A 81 -11.89 -9.77 9.91
CA ALA A 81 -11.11 -10.98 9.65
C ALA A 81 -9.77 -10.55 9.06
N HIS A 82 -8.68 -11.06 9.63
CA HIS A 82 -7.35 -10.83 9.06
C HIS A 82 -7.33 -11.30 7.61
N CYS A 83 -6.89 -10.42 6.72
CA CYS A 83 -6.76 -10.70 5.29
C CYS A 83 -5.31 -10.53 4.85
N VAL A 84 -4.96 -11.19 3.76
CA VAL A 84 -3.76 -10.91 2.97
C VAL A 84 -4.22 -10.55 1.57
N LEU A 85 -3.88 -9.34 1.14
CA LEU A 85 -4.12 -8.84 -0.21
C LEU A 85 -2.82 -8.87 -1.01
N THR A 86 -2.77 -9.71 -2.04
CA THR A 86 -1.64 -9.74 -2.97
C THR A 86 -1.95 -8.89 -4.18
N LEU A 87 -1.13 -7.86 -4.38
CA LEU A 87 -1.18 -6.97 -5.54
C LEU A 87 -0.36 -7.56 -6.67
N HIS A 88 -0.91 -7.44 -7.88
CA HIS A 88 -0.31 -7.88 -9.13
C HIS A 88 -0.20 -6.68 -10.08
N ARG A 89 0.86 -6.63 -10.91
CA ARG A 89 1.08 -5.49 -11.82
C ARG A 89 0.09 -5.47 -12.99
N ALA A 90 -0.31 -6.65 -13.48
CA ALA A 90 -1.13 -6.79 -14.69
C ALA A 90 -2.52 -7.42 -14.43
N ASP A 91 -2.72 -8.01 -13.25
CA ASP A 91 -3.91 -8.77 -12.90
C ASP A 91 -4.66 -8.10 -11.74
N ALA A 92 -5.91 -8.51 -11.53
CA ALA A 92 -6.68 -8.08 -10.38
C ALA A 92 -6.01 -8.57 -9.08
N PRO A 93 -6.04 -7.77 -8.00
CA PRO A 93 -5.48 -8.18 -6.72
C PRO A 93 -6.23 -9.40 -6.16
N THR A 94 -5.52 -10.27 -5.46
CA THR A 94 -6.09 -11.48 -4.86
C THR A 94 -6.16 -11.34 -3.35
N ALA A 95 -7.37 -11.41 -2.78
CA ALA A 95 -7.57 -11.39 -1.33
C ALA A 95 -7.79 -12.80 -0.77
N ARG A 96 -7.17 -13.07 0.38
CA ARG A 96 -7.39 -14.29 1.17
C ARG A 96 -7.62 -13.88 2.62
N CYS A 97 -8.76 -14.25 3.18
CA CYS A 97 -9.17 -13.83 4.53
C CYS A 97 -9.39 -15.02 5.47
N GLY A 98 -9.33 -14.75 6.78
CA GLY A 98 -9.48 -15.77 7.82
C GLY A 98 -8.41 -16.85 7.70
N ALA A 99 -8.78 -18.12 7.86
CA ALA A 99 -7.83 -19.23 7.77
C ALA A 99 -7.05 -19.30 6.44
N ALA A 100 -7.61 -18.78 5.34
CA ALA A 100 -6.91 -18.74 4.06
C ALA A 100 -5.73 -17.75 4.06
N ALA A 101 -5.81 -16.69 4.86
CA ALA A 101 -4.75 -15.70 5.06
C ALA A 101 -3.50 -16.28 5.77
N ASP A 102 -3.69 -17.37 6.52
CA ASP A 102 -2.62 -18.02 7.29
C ASP A 102 -1.85 -19.07 6.48
N THR A 103 -2.26 -19.31 5.23
CA THR A 103 -1.56 -20.24 4.35
C THR A 103 -0.21 -19.67 3.88
N ARG A 104 0.76 -20.55 3.67
CA ARG A 104 2.08 -20.18 3.12
C ARG A 104 1.96 -19.46 1.77
N GLU A 105 1.00 -19.88 0.95
CA GLU A 105 0.75 -19.30 -0.36
C GLU A 105 0.24 -17.86 -0.23
N ALA A 106 -0.72 -17.58 0.67
CA ALA A 106 -1.19 -16.23 0.94
C ALA A 106 -0.04 -15.31 1.38
N ARG A 107 0.84 -15.82 2.26
CA ARG A 107 1.98 -15.06 2.80
C ARG A 107 3.22 -15.08 1.90
N SER A 108 3.11 -15.57 0.66
CA SER A 108 4.19 -15.49 -0.31
C SER A 108 4.38 -14.06 -0.83
N GLY A 109 5.50 -13.80 -1.51
CA GLY A 109 5.82 -12.45 -2.01
C GLY A 109 6.32 -11.48 -0.94
N THR A 110 6.49 -10.23 -1.35
CA THR A 110 7.06 -9.16 -0.52
C THR A 110 5.95 -8.47 0.26
N LEU A 111 6.10 -8.36 1.58
CA LEU A 111 5.22 -7.52 2.40
C LEU A 111 5.51 -6.05 2.08
N LEU A 112 4.49 -5.32 1.66
CA LEU A 112 4.58 -3.91 1.31
C LEU A 112 4.04 -3.04 2.44
N MET A 113 2.91 -3.44 3.04
CA MET A 113 2.28 -2.71 4.13
C MET A 113 1.48 -3.65 5.03
N THR A 114 1.19 -3.21 6.24
CA THR A 114 0.09 -3.76 7.05
C THR A 114 -0.83 -2.61 7.44
N TRP A 115 -2.13 -2.76 7.17
CA TRP A 115 -3.16 -1.78 7.58
C TRP A 115 -3.84 -2.24 8.85
N TYR A 116 -4.27 -1.27 9.65
CA TYR A 116 -4.92 -1.49 10.93
C TYR A 116 -6.20 -0.66 11.04
N THR A 117 -7.21 -1.24 11.66
CA THR A 117 -8.49 -0.55 11.90
C THR A 117 -8.51 0.33 13.13
N GLY A 118 -7.47 0.27 13.96
CA GLY A 118 -7.25 1.16 15.08
C GLY A 118 -6.03 2.05 14.87
N ALA A 119 -5.99 3.16 15.61
CA ALA A 119 -4.78 3.96 15.75
C ALA A 119 -3.69 3.19 16.51
N ALA A 120 -2.46 3.68 16.44
CA ALA A 120 -1.25 3.11 17.01
C ALA A 120 -1.05 1.61 16.66
N TYR A 121 -1.45 1.21 15.44
CA TYR A 121 -1.33 -0.16 14.93
C TYR A 121 -2.12 -1.20 15.75
N THR A 122 -3.32 -0.82 16.20
CA THR A 122 -4.22 -1.69 16.98
C THR A 122 -5.43 -2.14 16.18
N GLY A 123 -6.25 -3.04 16.73
CA GLY A 123 -7.47 -3.51 16.09
C GLY A 123 -7.24 -4.63 15.08
N GLY A 124 -8.17 -4.76 14.12
CA GLY A 124 -8.04 -5.71 13.03
C GLY A 124 -6.94 -5.29 12.07
N ALA A 125 -6.26 -6.26 11.45
CA ALA A 125 -5.15 -6.01 10.55
C ALA A 125 -5.32 -6.73 9.22
N THR A 126 -4.74 -6.17 8.15
CA THR A 126 -4.60 -6.85 6.87
C THR A 126 -3.22 -6.58 6.29
N ASP A 127 -2.58 -7.61 5.75
CA ASP A 127 -1.30 -7.50 5.08
C ASP A 127 -1.49 -7.20 3.60
N ILE A 128 -0.71 -6.27 3.07
CA ILE A 128 -0.66 -5.93 1.65
C ILE A 128 0.68 -6.39 1.11
N ARG A 129 0.64 -7.26 0.11
CA ARG A 129 1.82 -7.93 -0.44
C ARG A 129 1.89 -7.72 -1.95
N SER A 130 3.05 -7.98 -2.52
CA SER A 130 3.28 -7.97 -3.97
C SER A 130 4.05 -9.21 -4.39
N ASP A 131 3.59 -9.82 -5.48
CA ASP A 131 4.30 -10.91 -6.16
C ASP A 131 5.45 -10.40 -7.03
N ALA A 132 5.40 -9.14 -7.44
CA ALA A 132 6.38 -8.47 -8.29
C ALA A 132 7.61 -7.97 -7.52
N GLY A 133 7.59 -7.98 -6.18
CA GLY A 133 8.70 -7.56 -5.33
C GLY A 133 8.41 -6.30 -4.53
N ARG A 134 9.46 -5.53 -4.25
CA ARG A 134 9.42 -4.25 -3.51
C ARG A 134 8.70 -3.16 -4.31
N CYS A 135 8.32 -2.07 -3.62
CA CYS A 135 7.80 -0.89 -4.30
C CYS A 135 8.87 -0.24 -5.20
N ASP A 136 8.41 0.35 -6.30
CA ASP A 136 9.20 1.18 -7.20
C ASP A 136 8.47 2.51 -7.46
N ALA A 137 9.09 3.40 -8.24
CA ALA A 137 8.52 4.71 -8.55
C ALA A 137 7.20 4.63 -9.34
N GLY A 138 6.92 3.53 -10.03
CA GLY A 138 5.66 3.32 -10.75
C GLY A 138 4.48 3.05 -9.81
N GLY A 139 4.78 2.61 -8.59
CA GLY A 139 3.81 2.29 -7.56
C GLY A 139 2.96 1.05 -7.86
N VAL A 140 2.27 0.59 -6.83
CA VAL A 140 1.25 -0.46 -6.94
C VAL A 140 0.09 -0.09 -6.04
N GLY A 141 -1.15 -0.35 -6.48
CA GLY A 141 -2.32 0.19 -5.82
C GLY A 141 -3.50 -0.76 -5.74
N VAL A 142 -4.42 -0.40 -4.85
CA VAL A 142 -5.72 -1.04 -4.69
C VAL A 142 -6.76 -0.08 -5.24
N PHE A 143 -7.31 -0.42 -6.40
CA PHE A 143 -8.29 0.42 -7.09
C PHE A 143 -9.59 0.59 -6.28
N GLY A 144 -10.00 -0.42 -5.51
CA GLY A 144 -11.15 -0.33 -4.62
C GLY A 144 -11.02 -1.32 -3.48
N ILE A 145 -10.97 -0.80 -2.24
CA ILE A 145 -10.81 -1.62 -1.04
C ILE A 145 -12.05 -2.51 -0.84
N SER A 146 -13.25 -1.93 -0.97
CA SER A 146 -14.53 -2.65 -0.94
C SER A 146 -14.57 -3.86 -1.88
N ASP A 147 -14.07 -3.71 -3.11
CA ASP A 147 -14.11 -4.77 -4.13
C ASP A 147 -13.08 -5.87 -3.87
N SER A 148 -11.95 -5.51 -3.25
CA SER A 148 -10.83 -6.41 -3.02
C SER A 148 -10.97 -7.19 -1.71
N LEU A 149 -11.34 -6.49 -0.62
CA LEU A 149 -11.35 -7.02 0.74
C LEU A 149 -12.77 -7.15 1.33
N GLY A 150 -13.78 -6.70 0.59
CA GLY A 150 -15.16 -6.63 1.05
C GLY A 150 -15.48 -5.31 1.75
N ARG A 151 -16.78 -5.01 1.88
CA ARG A 151 -17.28 -3.72 2.40
C ARG A 151 -16.87 -3.41 3.84
N SER A 152 -16.55 -4.44 4.65
CA SER A 152 -16.12 -4.21 6.03
C SER A 152 -14.75 -3.52 6.12
N TRP A 153 -13.91 -3.65 5.09
CA TRP A 153 -12.60 -3.01 5.06
C TRP A 153 -12.61 -1.62 4.40
N ASP A 154 -13.66 -1.29 3.65
CA ASP A 154 -13.81 0.01 3.03
C ASP A 154 -13.98 1.08 4.11
N HIS A 155 -13.22 2.17 4.01
CA HIS A 155 -13.23 3.22 5.02
C HIS A 155 -12.92 2.69 6.43
N ALA A 156 -12.13 1.63 6.57
CA ALA A 156 -11.80 1.04 7.88
C ALA A 156 -10.36 1.26 8.32
N VAL A 157 -9.51 1.90 7.50
CA VAL A 157 -8.08 2.07 7.81
C VAL A 157 -7.90 3.30 8.71
N SER A 158 -7.25 3.10 9.85
CA SER A 158 -6.92 4.13 10.85
C SER A 158 -5.43 4.36 11.03
N SER A 159 -4.61 3.33 10.77
CA SER A 159 -3.15 3.42 10.79
C SER A 159 -2.54 2.36 9.88
N PHE A 160 -1.27 2.53 9.51
CA PHE A 160 -0.56 1.53 8.71
C PHE A 160 0.94 1.55 8.98
N ARG A 161 1.58 0.40 8.74
CA ARG A 161 3.03 0.28 8.65
C ARG A 161 3.49 0.08 7.23
N ASP A 162 4.60 0.70 6.86
CA ASP A 162 5.25 0.51 5.57
C ASP A 162 6.43 -0.49 5.67
N TYR A 163 6.58 -1.28 4.62
CA TYR A 163 7.62 -2.28 4.48
C TYR A 163 8.14 -2.28 3.05
N GLY A 164 9.16 -3.09 2.77
CA GLY A 164 9.58 -3.33 1.39
C GLY A 164 10.10 -2.10 0.64
N GLY A 165 10.43 -1.01 1.35
CA GLY A 165 10.86 0.25 0.75
C GLY A 165 9.72 1.11 0.21
N CYS A 166 8.47 0.83 0.56
CA CYS A 166 7.30 1.61 0.14
C CYS A 166 7.16 2.91 0.93
N ALA A 167 8.03 3.89 0.67
CA ALA A 167 8.15 5.10 1.49
C ALA A 167 6.96 6.08 1.35
N VAL A 168 6.23 6.07 0.23
CA VAL A 168 5.18 7.05 -0.05
C VAL A 168 3.84 6.37 -0.29
N VAL A 169 2.80 6.83 0.40
CA VAL A 169 1.45 6.30 0.30
C VAL A 169 0.51 7.43 -0.10
N GLU A 170 -0.21 7.24 -1.20
CA GLU A 170 -1.27 8.14 -1.64
C GLU A 170 -2.61 7.44 -1.44
N GLY A 171 -3.53 8.06 -0.70
CA GLY A 171 -4.86 7.50 -0.44
C GLY A 171 -5.96 8.46 -0.87
N TRP A 172 -7.08 7.87 -1.29
CA TRP A 172 -8.26 8.59 -1.74
C TRP A 172 -9.48 8.17 -0.94
N ASP A 173 -10.39 9.12 -0.70
CA ASP A 173 -11.67 8.83 -0.04
C ASP A 173 -12.72 8.20 -0.97
N GLY A 174 -12.46 8.15 -2.27
CA GLY A 174 -13.28 7.44 -3.24
C GLY A 174 -12.54 6.27 -3.89
N ALA A 175 -13.29 5.26 -4.32
CA ALA A 175 -12.77 4.18 -5.15
C ALA A 175 -12.29 4.70 -6.51
N GLY A 176 -11.32 4.01 -7.08
CA GLY A 176 -10.73 4.27 -8.38
C GLY A 176 -9.81 5.48 -8.43
N TYR A 177 -9.16 5.81 -7.30
CA TYR A 177 -8.27 6.97 -7.14
C TYR A 177 -8.98 8.29 -7.40
N ARG A 178 -10.18 8.45 -6.82
CA ARG A 178 -11.05 9.62 -7.01
C ARG A 178 -11.40 10.27 -5.68
N GLY A 179 -11.78 11.54 -5.75
CA GLY A 179 -12.21 12.30 -4.58
C GLY A 179 -11.06 13.09 -3.95
N GLU A 180 -11.13 13.29 -2.64
CA GLU A 180 -10.05 13.94 -1.89
C GLU A 180 -8.86 12.99 -1.79
N THR A 181 -7.65 13.54 -1.85
CA THR A 181 -6.40 12.78 -1.78
C THR A 181 -5.54 13.26 -0.63
N ARG A 182 -4.83 12.33 0.00
CA ARG A 182 -3.76 12.65 0.94
C ARG A 182 -2.55 11.76 0.71
N VAL A 183 -1.38 12.35 0.96
CA VAL A 183 -0.09 11.68 0.86
C VAL A 183 0.52 11.56 2.25
N TRP A 184 1.09 10.40 2.54
CA TRP A 184 1.84 10.11 3.75
C TRP A 184 3.20 9.54 3.40
N VAL A 185 4.17 9.71 4.30
CA VAL A 185 5.53 9.20 4.15
C VAL A 185 5.89 8.36 5.37
N GLY A 186 6.30 7.11 5.15
CA GLY A 186 6.62 6.14 6.19
C GLY A 186 5.42 5.69 7.02
N ASP A 187 5.70 4.84 8.02
CA ASP A 187 4.78 4.42 9.07
C ASP A 187 3.86 5.54 9.59
N GLN A 188 2.54 5.30 9.54
CA GLN A 188 1.53 6.23 10.05
C GLN A 188 0.81 5.61 11.25
N PRO A 189 1.15 6.00 12.50
CA PRO A 189 0.47 5.47 13.68
C PRO A 189 -0.98 5.98 13.77
N TYR A 190 -1.33 7.06 13.07
CA TYR A 190 -2.70 7.53 12.98
C TYR A 190 -2.84 8.43 11.75
N LEU A 191 -3.88 8.22 10.94
CA LEU A 191 -4.11 9.01 9.72
C LEU A 191 -4.60 10.45 10.00
N GLY A 192 -4.99 10.73 11.24
CA GLY A 192 -5.53 12.02 11.68
C GLY A 192 -7.06 12.03 11.67
N ALA A 193 -7.66 12.96 12.41
CA ALA A 193 -9.11 13.02 12.61
C ALA A 193 -9.90 13.14 11.29
N ASP A 194 -9.37 13.87 10.30
CA ASP A 194 -10.06 14.12 9.02
C ASP A 194 -9.95 12.95 8.02
N TRP A 195 -9.08 11.98 8.31
CA TRP A 195 -8.71 10.88 7.41
C TRP A 195 -8.82 9.49 8.03
N ASP A 196 -9.07 9.42 9.34
CA ASP A 196 -9.42 8.19 10.03
C ASP A 196 -10.64 7.55 9.38
N ASN A 197 -10.55 6.25 9.05
CA ASN A 197 -11.69 5.52 8.50
C ASN A 197 -12.27 6.18 7.24
N ARG A 198 -11.39 6.64 6.34
CA ARG A 198 -11.82 7.40 5.15
C ARG A 198 -11.28 6.86 3.84
N ILE A 199 -10.16 6.14 3.84
CA ILE A 199 -9.54 5.60 2.62
C ILE A 199 -10.43 4.53 1.96
N SER A 200 -10.68 4.66 0.65
CA SER A 200 -11.41 3.69 -0.18
C SER A 200 -10.57 3.16 -1.37
N SER A 201 -9.50 3.87 -1.76
CA SER A 201 -8.47 3.37 -2.67
C SER A 201 -7.10 3.97 -2.32
N LEU A 202 -6.01 3.31 -2.72
CA LEU A 202 -4.65 3.81 -2.48
C LEU A 202 -3.63 3.32 -3.51
N VAL A 203 -2.49 4.00 -3.57
CA VAL A 203 -1.28 3.61 -4.28
C VAL A 203 -0.09 3.75 -3.33
N VAL A 204 0.83 2.81 -3.40
CA VAL A 204 2.07 2.80 -2.62
C VAL A 204 3.27 2.87 -3.56
N HIS A 205 4.23 3.72 -3.24
CA HIS A 205 5.43 3.98 -4.05
C HIS A 205 6.69 3.77 -3.22
N GLY A 206 7.78 3.43 -3.91
CA GLY A 206 9.11 3.26 -3.31
C GLY A 206 10.07 4.41 -3.58
#